data_AF-A0A949IFH3-F1
#
_entry.id   AF-A0A949IFH3-F1
#
_cell.length_a   1.000
_cell.length_b   1.000
_cell.length_c   1.000
_cell.angle_alpha   90.00
_cell.angle_beta   90.00
_cell.angle_gamma   90.00
#
_symmetry.space_group_name_H-M   'P 1'
#
loop_
_entity.id
_entity.type
_entity.pdbx_description
1 polymer ?
#
loop_
_entity_poly.entity_id
_entity_poly.type
_entity_poly.pdbx_seq_one_letter_code
_entity_poly.pdbx_strand_id
1 'polypeptide(L)'
;VRWIGRRIVSPRFADPLRALPVRIRAGALGSNLPSRDLLISPDHAVLIGDTLVNAGALVNGVTILHETVSESFVYYHVEVDEHDLILAEGVSAETFIDNIDRMAFDNWAEHAKMFGDMGGKREMDYPRVKSARQLPLPIREILKAQIPASRSAA
;
A
#
# COMPACT_ATOMS: atom_id res chain seq x y z
N VAL A 1 -15.68 9.84 -4.21
CA VAL A 1 -14.28 10.34 -4.10
C VAL A 1 -14.34 11.82 -3.78
N ARG A 2 -13.74 12.25 -2.66
CA ARG A 2 -13.69 13.65 -2.22
C ARG A 2 -12.49 14.40 -2.77
N TRP A 3 -11.33 13.75 -2.72
CA TRP A 3 -10.08 14.36 -3.11
C TRP A 3 -9.07 13.29 -3.56
N ILE A 4 -8.11 13.71 -4.36
CA ILE A 4 -6.96 12.90 -4.76
C ILE A 4 -5.69 13.69 -4.44
N GLY A 5 -4.97 13.24 -3.42
CA GLY A 5 -3.65 13.76 -3.09
C GLY A 5 -2.61 13.23 -4.05
N ARG A 6 -1.71 14.10 -4.52
CA ARG A 6 -0.58 13.71 -5.36
C ARG A 6 0.74 14.00 -4.67
N ARG A 7 1.67 13.07 -4.81
CA ARG A 7 3.04 13.23 -4.33
C ARG A 7 4.03 12.68 -5.35
N ILE A 8 4.86 13.56 -5.90
CA ILE A 8 5.98 13.20 -6.75
C ILE A 8 7.10 12.65 -5.87
N VAL A 9 7.60 11.48 -6.24
CA VAL A 9 8.77 10.86 -5.63
C VAL A 9 9.89 10.81 -6.67
N SER A 10 11.04 11.38 -6.31
CA SER A 10 12.26 11.25 -7.09
C SER A 10 13.16 10.17 -6.45
N PRO A 11 13.35 9.00 -7.09
CA PRO A 11 14.14 7.90 -6.53
C PRO A 11 15.56 8.31 -6.11
N ARG A 12 16.15 9.29 -6.82
CA ARG A 12 17.51 9.80 -6.55
C ARG A 12 17.69 10.35 -5.13
N PHE A 13 16.62 10.88 -4.53
CA PHE A 13 16.67 11.58 -3.24
C PHE A 13 15.85 10.87 -2.15
N ALA A 14 15.34 9.67 -2.44
CA ALA A 14 14.40 8.98 -1.59
C ALA A 14 15.05 7.75 -0.94
N ASP A 15 14.68 7.45 0.32
CA ASP A 15 15.05 6.19 0.97
C ASP A 15 14.31 5.04 0.26
N PRO A 16 15.03 4.08 -0.35
CA PRO A 16 14.42 2.98 -1.09
C PRO A 16 13.38 2.18 -0.30
N LEU A 17 13.64 1.91 0.98
CA LEU A 17 12.77 1.08 1.80
C LEU A 17 11.51 1.82 2.27
N ARG A 18 11.56 3.15 2.29
CA ARG A 18 10.46 4.00 2.79
C ARG A 18 9.63 4.64 1.68
N ALA A 19 10.21 4.85 0.51
CA ALA A 19 9.60 5.66 -0.55
C ALA A 19 9.37 4.89 -1.85
N LEU A 20 10.22 3.92 -2.21
CA LEU A 20 10.00 3.18 -3.45
C LEU A 20 8.83 2.21 -3.30
N PRO A 21 8.07 1.96 -4.38
CA PRO A 21 6.88 1.14 -4.31
C PRO A 21 7.19 -0.28 -3.87
N VAL A 22 6.22 -0.92 -3.23
CA VAL A 22 6.18 -2.38 -3.13
C VAL A 22 5.37 -2.89 -4.32
N ARG A 23 5.98 -3.78 -5.11
CA ARG A 23 5.28 -4.58 -6.10
C ARG A 23 4.74 -5.84 -5.43
N ILE A 24 3.42 -5.97 -5.43
CA ILE A 24 2.73 -7.22 -5.13
C ILE A 24 2.40 -7.86 -6.48
N ARG A 25 3.07 -8.96 -6.84
CA ARG A 25 2.83 -9.62 -8.13
C ARG A 25 1.43 -10.21 -8.20
N ALA A 26 0.91 -10.35 -9.41
CA ALA A 26 -0.36 -11.03 -9.65
C ALA A 26 -0.45 -12.39 -8.91
N GLY A 27 -1.54 -12.62 -8.18
CA GLY A 27 -1.77 -13.83 -7.38
C GLY A 27 -0.97 -13.96 -6.07
N ALA A 28 -0.08 -13.02 -5.74
CA ALA A 28 0.81 -13.15 -4.58
C ALA A 28 0.12 -13.14 -3.21
N LEU A 29 -1.15 -12.72 -3.13
CA LEU A 29 -1.98 -12.73 -1.92
C LEU A 29 -2.94 -13.92 -1.86
N GLY A 30 -2.82 -14.89 -2.78
CA GLY A 30 -3.73 -16.03 -2.91
C GLY A 30 -5.02 -15.66 -3.66
N SER A 31 -5.83 -16.67 -3.98
CA SER A 31 -7.13 -16.49 -4.67
C SER A 31 -7.06 -15.67 -5.96
N ASN A 32 -5.94 -15.73 -6.70
CA ASN A 32 -5.65 -14.91 -7.88
C ASN A 32 -5.65 -13.39 -7.62
N LEU A 33 -5.32 -12.97 -6.39
CA LEU A 33 -5.17 -11.57 -6.01
C LEU A 33 -3.70 -11.18 -5.75
N PRO A 34 -3.27 -9.98 -6.15
CA PRO A 34 -3.99 -9.06 -7.05
C PRO A 34 -4.18 -9.66 -8.45
N SER A 35 -5.17 -9.18 -9.21
CA SER A 35 -5.50 -9.69 -10.55
C SER A 35 -4.44 -9.37 -11.61
N ARG A 36 -3.66 -8.33 -11.37
CA ARG A 36 -2.40 -7.99 -12.06
C ARG A 36 -1.42 -7.39 -11.04
N ASP A 37 -0.19 -7.16 -11.43
CA ASP A 37 0.80 -6.56 -10.53
C ASP A 37 0.30 -5.22 -9.94
N LEU A 38 0.31 -5.12 -8.62
CA LEU A 38 -0.11 -3.95 -7.86
C LEU A 38 1.12 -3.23 -7.30
N LEU A 39 1.23 -1.92 -7.55
CA LEU A 39 2.29 -1.05 -7.05
C LEU A 39 1.69 -0.05 -6.06
N ILE A 40 2.11 -0.12 -4.81
CA ILE A 40 1.64 0.77 -3.73
C ILE A 40 2.81 1.18 -2.83
N SER A 41 2.64 2.27 -2.07
CA SER A 41 3.69 2.72 -1.16
C SER A 41 3.93 1.72 -0.02
N PRO A 42 5.15 1.65 0.57
CA PRO A 42 5.46 0.67 1.63
C PRO A 42 4.54 0.75 2.86
N ASP A 43 4.05 1.95 3.19
CA ASP A 43 3.17 2.19 4.33
C ASP A 43 1.67 2.09 3.99
N HIS A 44 1.30 1.82 2.73
CA HIS A 44 -0.09 1.62 2.32
C HIS A 44 -0.61 0.26 2.81
N ALA A 45 -1.74 0.24 3.50
CA ALA A 45 -2.35 -1.02 3.94
C ALA A 45 -3.33 -1.62 2.91
N VAL A 46 -3.27 -2.95 2.79
CA VAL A 46 -4.28 -3.76 2.12
C VAL A 46 -4.96 -4.67 3.15
N LEU A 47 -6.24 -4.95 2.96
CA LEU A 47 -6.97 -5.88 3.82
C LEU A 47 -6.72 -7.32 3.34
N ILE A 48 -6.23 -8.17 4.23
CA ILE A 48 -6.07 -9.61 4.00
C ILE A 48 -6.80 -10.34 5.13
N GLY A 49 -7.89 -11.03 4.78
CA GLY A 49 -8.82 -11.54 5.78
C GLY A 49 -9.50 -10.39 6.50
N ASP A 50 -9.26 -10.25 7.80
CA ASP A 50 -9.78 -9.20 8.68
C ASP A 50 -8.69 -8.22 9.15
N THR A 51 -7.50 -8.26 8.55
CA THR A 51 -6.34 -7.52 9.03
C THR A 51 -5.83 -6.56 7.96
N LEU A 52 -5.64 -5.29 8.32
CA LEU A 52 -4.96 -4.29 7.50
C LEU A 52 -3.44 -4.48 7.60
N VAL A 53 -2.80 -4.76 6.47
CA VAL A 53 -1.36 -5.05 6.41
C VAL A 53 -0.66 -4.07 5.49
N ASN A 54 0.32 -3.34 6.03
CA ASN A 54 1.17 -2.46 5.23
C ASN A 54 1.94 -3.28 4.18
N ALA A 55 2.00 -2.77 2.94
CA ALA A 55 2.65 -3.46 1.83
C ALA A 55 4.10 -3.87 2.14
N GLY A 56 4.86 -3.01 2.84
CA GLY A 56 6.23 -3.28 3.26
C GLY A 56 6.35 -4.47 4.23
N ALA A 57 5.30 -4.78 5.00
CA ALA A 57 5.27 -5.94 5.88
C ALA A 57 5.11 -7.27 5.11
N LEU A 58 4.59 -7.22 3.88
CA LEU A 58 4.34 -8.38 3.03
C LEU A 58 5.54 -8.79 2.17
N VAL A 59 6.58 -7.95 2.10
CA VAL A 59 7.77 -8.20 1.27
C VAL A 59 8.43 -9.52 1.66
N ASN A 60 8.48 -10.45 0.70
CA ASN A 60 9.00 -11.80 0.89
C ASN A 60 10.22 -12.11 0.01
N GLY A 61 10.66 -11.16 -0.83
CA GLY A 61 11.83 -11.33 -1.68
C GLY A 61 11.60 -12.17 -2.93
N VAL A 62 10.39 -12.68 -3.15
CA VAL A 62 10.08 -13.56 -4.30
C VAL A 62 8.90 -13.03 -5.09
N THR A 63 7.70 -13.01 -4.52
CA THR A 63 6.47 -12.56 -5.19
C THR A 63 6.02 -11.17 -4.77
N ILE A 64 6.56 -10.66 -3.65
CA ILE A 64 6.33 -9.32 -3.16
C ILE A 64 7.68 -8.69 -2.88
N LEU A 65 7.96 -7.57 -3.54
CA LEU A 65 9.30 -6.98 -3.67
C LEU A 65 9.24 -5.47 -3.52
N HIS A 66 10.33 -4.87 -3.02
CA HIS A 66 10.57 -3.46 -3.28
C HIS A 66 10.89 -3.28 -4.76
N GLU A 67 10.15 -2.39 -5.40
CA GLU A 67 10.34 -2.04 -6.80
C GLU A 67 11.60 -1.20 -6.97
N THR A 68 12.34 -1.46 -8.03
CA THR A 68 13.45 -0.59 -8.44
C THR A 68 12.94 0.36 -9.51
N VAL A 69 12.93 1.65 -9.20
CA VAL A 69 12.46 2.70 -10.11
C VAL A 69 13.60 3.68 -10.38
N SER A 70 13.92 3.90 -11.65
CA SER A 70 14.95 4.85 -12.08
C SER A 70 14.40 6.25 -12.34
N GLU A 71 13.14 6.36 -12.73
CA GLU A 71 12.47 7.61 -13.08
C GLU A 71 11.58 8.12 -11.94
N SER A 72 11.28 9.42 -11.96
CA SER A 72 10.34 9.98 -10.96
C SER A 72 8.93 9.48 -11.23
N PHE A 73 8.17 9.26 -10.17
CA PHE A 73 6.81 8.72 -10.25
C PHE A 73 5.89 9.44 -9.26
N VAL A 74 4.58 9.20 -9.37
CA VAL A 74 3.56 9.88 -8.55
C VAL A 74 2.79 8.85 -7.75
N TYR A 75 2.70 9.06 -6.43
CA TYR A 75 1.69 8.39 -5.61
C TYR A 75 0.40 9.20 -5.62
N TYR A 76 -0.71 8.50 -5.79
CA TYR A 76 -2.05 9.04 -5.67
C TYR A 76 -2.71 8.49 -4.40
N HIS A 77 -3.23 9.39 -3.59
CA HIS A 77 -3.93 9.08 -2.35
C HIS A 77 -5.40 9.42 -2.54
N VAL A 78 -6.26 8.40 -2.56
CA VAL A 78 -7.69 8.57 -2.80
C VAL A 78 -8.38 8.79 -1.47
N GLU A 79 -9.02 9.94 -1.34
CA GLU A 79 -9.80 10.31 -0.17
C GLU A 79 -11.31 10.18 -0.45
N VAL A 80 -12.06 9.59 0.47
CA VAL A 80 -13.53 9.48 0.41
C VAL A 80 -14.17 10.05 1.68
N ASP A 81 -15.51 10.08 1.77
CA ASP A 81 -16.23 10.77 2.86
C ASP A 81 -15.85 10.23 4.24
N GLU A 82 -15.90 8.91 4.40
CA GLU A 82 -15.43 8.17 5.58
C GLU A 82 -14.15 7.39 5.25
N HIS A 83 -13.37 6.99 6.25
CA HIS A 83 -12.22 6.13 5.98
C HIS A 83 -12.71 4.72 5.65
N ASP A 84 -12.43 4.26 4.43
CA ASP A 84 -12.98 3.02 3.89
C ASP A 84 -11.95 2.29 2.99
N LEU A 85 -12.35 1.16 2.42
CA LEU A 85 -11.60 0.36 1.46
C LEU A 85 -12.07 0.63 0.04
N ILE A 86 -11.12 0.63 -0.89
CA ILE A 86 -11.37 0.63 -2.33
C ILE A 86 -10.67 -0.55 -2.99
N LEU A 87 -11.12 -0.96 -4.17
CA LEU A 87 -10.47 -2.03 -4.91
C LEU A 87 -9.31 -1.48 -5.75
N ALA A 88 -8.12 -2.00 -5.52
CA ALA A 88 -6.92 -1.80 -6.34
C ALA A 88 -6.47 -3.17 -6.87
N GLU A 89 -6.63 -3.39 -8.18
CA GLU A 89 -6.32 -4.68 -8.82
C GLU A 89 -7.04 -5.87 -8.16
N GLY A 90 -8.29 -5.66 -7.74
CA GLY A 90 -9.11 -6.64 -7.03
C GLY A 90 -8.79 -6.80 -5.53
N VAL A 91 -7.75 -6.14 -5.02
CA VAL A 91 -7.40 -6.15 -3.59
C VAL A 91 -8.08 -4.99 -2.89
N SER A 92 -8.69 -5.24 -1.74
CA SER A 92 -9.19 -4.19 -0.85
C SER A 92 -8.01 -3.41 -0.26
N ALA A 93 -7.84 -2.17 -0.72
CA ALA A 93 -6.79 -1.24 -0.31
C ALA A 93 -7.39 -0.07 0.47
N GLU A 94 -6.66 0.38 1.48
CA GLU A 94 -7.08 1.47 2.35
C GLU A 94 -7.15 2.81 1.60
N THR A 95 -8.21 3.59 1.83
CA THR A 95 -8.30 4.99 1.39
C THR A 95 -7.48 5.91 2.28
N PHE A 96 -7.21 7.13 1.82
CA PHE A 96 -6.44 8.08 2.59
C PHE A 96 -7.17 8.51 3.88
N ILE A 97 -6.46 8.38 5.01
CA ILE A 97 -6.84 8.94 6.31
C ILE A 97 -5.85 10.04 6.72
N ASP A 98 -6.41 11.13 7.22
CA ASP A 98 -5.72 12.37 7.53
C ASP A 98 -4.87 12.26 8.81
N ASN A 99 -3.73 11.58 8.69
CA ASN A 99 -2.66 11.60 9.69
C ASN A 99 -1.67 12.72 9.30
N ILE A 100 -2.09 13.96 9.62
CA ILE A 100 -1.58 15.26 9.17
C ILE A 100 -0.06 15.46 9.33
N ASP A 101 0.63 14.72 10.21
CA ASP A 101 2.02 15.06 10.54
C ASP A 101 3.09 14.62 9.51
N ARG A 102 2.75 13.87 8.45
CA ARG A 102 3.79 13.17 7.66
C ARG A 102 3.75 13.28 6.13
N MET A 103 2.72 13.87 5.52
CA MET A 103 2.63 13.89 4.06
C MET A 103 2.41 15.29 3.49
N ALA A 104 3.51 15.91 3.04
CA ALA A 104 3.48 17.09 2.19
C ALA A 104 3.02 16.65 0.78
N PHE A 105 1.71 16.74 0.52
CA PHE A 105 1.15 16.58 -0.81
C PHE A 105 1.47 17.81 -1.67
N ASP A 106 1.82 17.58 -2.94
CA ASP A 106 2.15 18.68 -3.87
C ASP A 106 0.94 19.56 -4.17
N ASN A 107 -0.28 19.02 -3.99
CA ASN A 107 -1.55 19.73 -4.19
C ASN A 107 -2.33 20.00 -2.89
N TRP A 108 -1.67 20.01 -1.72
CA TRP A 108 -2.35 20.26 -0.45
C TRP A 108 -3.14 21.59 -0.43
N ALA A 109 -2.62 22.62 -1.10
CA ALA A 109 -3.30 23.91 -1.21
C ALA A 109 -4.69 23.83 -1.89
N GLU A 110 -4.94 22.81 -2.72
CA GLU A 110 -6.25 22.55 -3.32
C GLU A 110 -7.22 22.01 -2.25
N HIS A 111 -6.76 21.03 -1.46
CA HIS A 111 -7.54 20.44 -0.37
C HIS A 111 -7.95 21.51 0.67
N ALA A 112 -6.99 22.31 1.13
CA ALA A 112 -7.24 23.37 2.11
C ALA A 112 -8.27 24.41 1.65
N LYS A 113 -8.35 24.71 0.34
CA LYS A 113 -9.35 25.62 -0.23
C LYS A 113 -10.76 25.01 -0.27
N MET A 114 -10.85 23.69 -0.49
CA MET A 114 -12.13 23.00 -0.63
C MET A 114 -12.77 22.68 0.73
N PHE A 115 -11.94 22.28 1.70
CA PHE A 115 -12.43 21.68 2.94
C PHE A 115 -12.01 22.46 4.19
N GLY A 116 -11.10 23.44 4.09
CA GLY A 116 -10.59 24.17 5.25
C GLY A 116 -9.80 23.26 6.20
N ASP A 117 -9.90 23.55 7.50
CA ASP A 117 -9.32 22.73 8.58
C ASP A 117 -10.41 21.76 9.11
N MET A 118 -10.69 20.72 8.33
CA MET A 118 -11.65 19.69 8.75
C MET A 118 -10.98 18.76 9.75
N GLY A 119 -11.64 18.51 10.87
CA GLY A 119 -11.16 17.57 11.89
C GLY A 119 -10.92 16.17 11.32
N GLY A 120 -9.99 15.44 11.94
CA GLY A 120 -9.56 14.12 11.47
C GLY A 120 -10.69 13.11 11.30
N LYS A 121 -10.57 12.23 10.30
CA LYS A 121 -11.51 11.13 10.07
C LYS A 121 -11.30 10.03 11.10
N ARG A 122 -12.38 9.31 11.42
CA ARG A 122 -12.27 8.08 12.23
C ARG A 122 -11.59 6.99 11.41
N GLU A 123 -10.59 6.35 11.99
CA GLU A 123 -9.93 5.19 11.40
C GLU A 123 -10.88 3.97 11.39
N MET A 124 -10.68 3.07 10.42
CA MET A 124 -11.45 1.83 10.36
C MET A 124 -11.00 0.92 11.51
N ASP A 125 -11.94 0.20 12.11
CA ASP A 125 -11.67 -0.69 13.23
C ASP A 125 -11.20 -2.08 12.76
N TYR A 126 -10.01 -2.12 12.16
CA TYR A 126 -9.33 -3.37 11.77
C TYR A 126 -8.00 -3.52 12.52
N PRO A 127 -7.64 -4.74 12.96
CA PRO A 127 -6.27 -5.05 13.38
C PRO A 127 -5.24 -4.61 12.34
N ARG A 128 -4.11 -4.05 12.79
CA ARG A 128 -3.07 -3.52 11.91
C ARG A 128 -1.73 -4.21 12.05
N VAL A 129 -1.12 -4.56 10.92
CA VAL A 129 0.24 -5.10 10.81
C VAL A 129 1.11 -4.11 10.05
N LYS A 130 2.13 -3.58 10.73
CA LYS A 130 3.05 -2.58 10.17
C LYS A 130 4.43 -3.17 9.85
N SER A 131 4.70 -4.41 10.23
CA SER A 131 5.99 -5.07 10.03
C SER A 131 5.84 -6.59 9.90
N ALA A 132 6.75 -7.24 9.17
CA ALA A 132 6.70 -8.68 8.90
C ALA A 132 6.63 -9.54 10.19
N ARG A 133 7.28 -9.12 11.28
CA ARG A 133 7.25 -9.81 12.57
C ARG A 133 5.84 -9.88 13.19
N GLN A 134 4.96 -8.94 12.85
CA GLN A 134 3.58 -8.88 13.33
C GLN A 134 2.61 -9.70 12.47
N LEU A 135 3.05 -10.24 11.32
CA LEU A 135 2.17 -11.02 10.44
C LEU A 135 1.58 -12.24 11.17
N PRO A 136 0.25 -12.38 11.22
CA PRO A 136 -0.43 -13.58 11.68
C PRO A 136 -0.03 -14.83 10.89
N LEU A 137 -0.10 -16.00 11.54
CA LEU A 137 0.23 -17.29 10.89
C LEU A 137 -0.58 -17.53 9.60
N PRO A 138 -1.91 -17.31 9.54
CA PRO A 138 -2.67 -17.55 8.32
C PRO A 138 -2.13 -16.76 7.11
N ILE A 139 -1.77 -15.50 7.31
CA ILE A 139 -1.22 -14.64 6.25
C ILE A 139 0.17 -15.12 5.85
N ARG A 140 1.02 -15.55 6.80
CA ARG A 140 2.33 -16.13 6.48
C ARG A 140 2.21 -17.38 5.62
N GLU A 141 1.24 -18.25 5.89
CA GLU A 141 1.04 -19.47 5.11
C GLU A 141 0.53 -19.17 3.70
N ILE A 142 -0.35 -18.17 3.53
CA ILE A 142 -0.73 -17.66 2.20
C ILE A 142 0.50 -17.23 1.42
N LEU A 143 1.35 -16.36 2.01
CA LEU A 143 2.53 -15.82 1.34
C LEU A 143 3.53 -16.91 0.96
N LYS A 144 3.75 -17.90 1.83
CA LYS A 144 4.62 -19.05 1.55
C LYS A 144 4.08 -19.91 0.40
N ALA A 145 2.77 -20.15 0.37
CA ALA A 145 2.14 -20.96 -0.67
C ALA A 145 2.27 -20.33 -2.07
N GLN A 146 2.46 -19.00 -2.16
CA GLN A 146 2.65 -18.31 -3.44
C GLN A 146 4.12 -18.25 -3.91
N ILE A 147 5.07 -18.73 -3.11
CA ILE A 147 6.47 -18.82 -3.54
C ILE A 147 6.60 -20.02 -4.50
N PRO A 148 6.98 -19.81 -5.77
CA PRO A 148 7.18 -20.91 -6.69
C PRO A 148 8.24 -21.88 -6.14
N ALA A 149 7.98 -23.19 -6.22
CA ALA A 149 9.03 -24.16 -5.97
C ALA A 149 10.20 -23.85 -6.92
N SER A 150 11.42 -23.73 -6.37
CA SER A 150 12.62 -23.48 -7.17
C SER A 150 12.65 -24.47 -8.33
N ARG A 151 12.64 -23.98 -9.57
CA ARG A 151 13.01 -24.84 -10.69
C ARG A 151 14.44 -25.28 -10.41
N SER A 152 14.63 -26.57 -10.08
CA SER A 152 15.96 -27.17 -10.18
C SER A 152 16.48 -26.83 -11.57
N ALA A 153 17.58 -26.11 -11.63
CA ALA A 153 18.28 -25.84 -12.87
C ALA A 153 18.58 -27.19 -13.53
N ALA A 154 18.05 -27.36 -14.74
CA ALA A 154 18.49 -28.37 -15.69
C ALA A 154 19.69 -27.80 -16.46
#